data_AF-A0A1S1LBQ4-F1
#
_entry.id   AF-A0A1S1LBQ4-F1
#
_cell.length_a   1.000
_cell.length_b   1.000
_cell.length_c   1.000
_cell.angle_alpha   90.00
_cell.angle_beta   90.00
_cell.angle_gamma   90.00
#
_symmetry.space_group_name_H-M   'P 1'
#
loop_
_entity.id
_entity.type
_entity.pdbx_description
1 polymer ?
#
loop_
_entity_poly.entity_id
_entity_poly.type
_entity_poly.pdbx_seq_one_letter_code
_entity_poly.pdbx_strand_id
1 'polypeptide(L)'
;MATTEFTQVTTAVRQLLAARGALSETAILDGLAQAGVNPSGDSGELLVEVLAQDDMAFVILPDGRWGWAPALLGGRIFTCRLTAAEAADDFIELRADVLPVYPMVLLPEFRGLDGRRTGILLDGEAMAAALEQRGVDLATVKQGSAALFPKGRFADAGLGSGDLIGVRVTSEGLHVEPVTTPVSTDDSIRLAQLVTRVRELHEVVWQLCADDDTAFRVPVAPVAELAAVGGLSLSPATGEQVAPAGFNWDEHFRTIRG
;
A
#
# COMPACT_ATOMS: atom_id res chain seq x y z
N MET A 1 32.06 -9.85 -2.38
CA MET A 1 32.21 -8.56 -1.66
C MET A 1 31.01 -7.65 -1.91
N ALA A 2 30.62 -7.37 -3.16
CA ALA A 2 29.45 -6.55 -3.49
C ALA A 2 28.14 -6.96 -2.79
N THR A 3 27.82 -8.26 -2.71
CA THR A 3 26.59 -8.74 -2.04
C THR A 3 26.55 -8.48 -0.53
N THR A 4 27.70 -8.52 0.14
CA THR A 4 27.79 -8.28 1.59
C THR A 4 27.58 -6.80 1.91
N GLU A 5 28.18 -5.93 1.09
CA GLU A 5 28.02 -4.48 1.21
C GLU A 5 26.59 -4.03 0.90
N PHE A 6 26.01 -4.53 -0.19
CA PHE A 6 24.60 -4.29 -0.54
C PHE A 6 23.64 -4.68 0.60
N THR A 7 23.84 -5.86 1.20
CA THR A 7 23.01 -6.34 2.32
C THR A 7 23.19 -5.46 3.57
N GLN A 8 24.42 -5.03 3.86
CA GLN A 8 24.71 -4.14 4.97
C GLN A 8 24.05 -2.77 4.80
N VAL A 9 24.19 -2.16 3.61
CA VAL A 9 23.56 -0.88 3.30
C VAL A 9 22.04 -1.00 3.34
N THR A 10 21.47 -2.04 2.72
CA THR A 10 20.02 -2.32 2.79
C THR A 10 19.53 -2.38 4.23
N THR A 11 20.23 -3.14 5.08
CA THR A 11 19.87 -3.27 6.50
C THR A 11 19.93 -1.93 7.23
N ALA A 12 20.99 -1.15 6.99
CA ALA A 12 21.17 0.16 7.61
C ALA A 12 20.10 1.17 7.16
N VAL A 13 19.73 1.18 5.87
CA VAL A 13 18.65 2.04 5.34
C VAL A 13 17.30 1.64 5.95
N ARG A 14 16.98 0.34 6.03
CA ARG A 14 15.75 -0.15 6.69
C ARG A 14 15.67 0.34 8.14
N GLN A 15 16.74 0.19 8.91
CA GLN A 15 16.80 0.62 10.30
C GLN A 15 16.66 2.14 10.43
N LEU A 16 17.32 2.90 9.56
CA LEU A 16 17.28 4.35 9.57
C LEU A 16 15.86 4.88 9.28
N LEU A 17 15.22 4.37 8.22
CA LEU A 17 13.86 4.77 7.84
C LEU A 17 12.80 4.28 8.84
N ALA A 18 12.99 3.10 9.43
CA ALA A 18 12.12 2.63 10.50
C ALA A 18 12.19 3.52 11.75
N ALA A 19 13.38 4.04 12.09
CA ALA A 19 13.59 4.87 13.27
C ALA A 19 13.20 6.34 13.06
N ARG A 20 13.37 6.88 11.84
CA ARG A 20 13.25 8.32 11.57
C ARG A 20 12.08 8.69 10.66
N GLY A 21 11.34 7.71 10.16
CA GLY A 21 10.30 7.93 9.16
C GLY A 21 10.89 8.20 7.77
N ALA A 22 10.08 8.79 6.89
CA ALA A 22 10.50 9.06 5.51
C ALA A 22 11.56 10.17 5.43
N LEU A 23 12.61 9.96 4.64
CA LEU A 23 13.76 10.85 4.52
C LEU A 23 14.11 11.11 3.06
N SER A 24 14.67 12.29 2.75
CA SER A 24 15.29 12.53 1.45
C SER A 24 16.55 11.68 1.27
N GLU A 25 16.96 11.43 0.03
CA GLU A 25 18.19 10.69 -0.27
C GLU A 25 19.41 11.28 0.44
N THR A 26 19.56 12.62 0.42
CA THR A 26 20.63 13.32 1.15
C THR A 26 20.61 13.05 2.65
N ALA A 27 19.43 13.07 3.27
CA ALA A 27 19.30 12.79 4.70
C ALA A 27 19.56 11.32 5.05
N ILE A 28 19.30 10.40 4.11
CA ILE A 28 19.66 8.98 4.24
C ILE A 28 21.19 8.85 4.21
N LEU A 29 21.86 9.46 3.22
CA LEU A 29 23.33 9.46 3.12
C LEU A 29 23.98 10.00 4.39
N ASP A 30 23.51 11.14 4.90
CA ASP A 30 24.01 11.73 6.15
C ASP A 30 23.79 10.81 7.34
N GLY A 31 22.62 10.16 7.43
CA GLY A 31 22.30 9.21 8.50
C GLY A 31 23.16 7.95 8.46
N LEU A 32 23.44 7.42 7.28
CA LEU A 32 24.33 6.27 7.08
C LEU A 32 25.77 6.62 7.47
N ALA A 33 26.26 7.79 7.04
CA ALA A 33 27.61 8.26 7.39
C ALA A 33 27.79 8.40 8.91
N GLN A 34 26.78 8.92 9.61
CA GLN A 34 26.77 8.99 11.09
C GLN A 34 26.82 7.61 11.75
N ALA A 35 26.24 6.58 11.11
CA ALA A 35 26.30 5.20 11.55
C ALA A 35 27.58 4.46 11.13
N GLY A 36 28.53 5.15 10.47
CA GLY A 36 29.76 4.55 9.95
C GLY A 36 29.54 3.66 8.73
N VAL A 37 28.37 3.75 8.09
CA VAL A 37 28.06 3.04 6.84
C VAL A 37 28.30 4.00 5.69
N ASN A 38 29.23 3.65 4.80
CA ASN A 38 29.51 4.44 3.60
C ASN A 38 28.89 3.73 2.38
N PRO A 39 27.66 4.07 1.98
CA PRO A 39 27.06 3.49 0.78
C PRO A 39 27.71 4.03 -0.50
N SER A 40 28.64 4.99 -0.40
CA SER A 40 29.10 5.74 -1.57
C SER A 40 30.24 5.08 -2.34
N GLY A 41 30.96 4.09 -1.80
CA GLY A 41 32.05 3.40 -2.53
C GLY A 41 32.87 4.32 -3.45
N ASP A 42 33.24 3.86 -4.65
CA ASP A 42 33.83 4.72 -5.69
C ASP A 42 32.78 5.42 -6.60
N SER A 43 31.48 5.06 -6.54
CA SER A 43 30.47 5.53 -7.52
C SER A 43 29.21 6.20 -6.96
N GLY A 44 28.90 6.13 -5.67
CA GLY A 44 27.68 6.72 -5.09
C GLY A 44 26.38 5.99 -5.46
N GLU A 45 26.43 5.02 -6.36
CA GLU A 45 25.28 4.36 -7.00
C GLU A 45 24.59 3.32 -6.12
N LEU A 46 25.30 2.77 -5.13
CA LEU A 46 24.79 1.65 -4.31
C LEU A 46 23.54 2.03 -3.49
N LEU A 47 23.41 3.28 -3.03
CA LEU A 47 22.18 3.70 -2.35
C LEU A 47 20.99 3.67 -3.31
N VAL A 48 21.17 4.13 -4.55
CA VAL A 48 20.12 4.12 -5.57
C VAL A 48 19.72 2.69 -5.89
N GLU A 49 20.69 1.78 -6.05
CA GLU A 49 20.43 0.35 -6.26
C GLU A 49 19.65 -0.27 -5.09
N VAL A 50 19.99 0.09 -3.85
CA VAL A 50 19.27 -0.38 -2.66
C VAL A 50 17.85 0.16 -2.62
N LEU A 51 17.64 1.45 -2.91
CA LEU A 51 16.31 2.06 -2.88
C LEU A 51 15.43 1.58 -4.05
N ALA A 52 16.02 1.31 -5.21
CA ALA A 52 15.33 0.87 -6.42
C ALA A 52 15.24 -0.66 -6.57
N GLN A 53 15.48 -1.42 -5.50
CA GLN A 53 15.39 -2.88 -5.56
C GLN A 53 13.96 -3.36 -5.89
N ASP A 54 13.85 -4.49 -6.58
CA ASP A 54 12.59 -4.99 -7.17
C ASP A 54 11.48 -5.33 -6.16
N ASP A 55 11.76 -5.32 -4.84
CA ASP A 55 10.78 -5.65 -3.81
C ASP A 55 9.83 -4.49 -3.44
N MET A 56 9.99 -3.29 -4.01
CA MET A 56 9.20 -2.06 -3.74
C MET A 56 9.01 -1.73 -2.26
N ALA A 57 9.77 -2.34 -1.35
CA ALA A 57 9.56 -2.17 0.08
C ALA A 57 10.09 -0.82 0.57
N PHE A 58 11.01 -0.24 -0.22
CA PHE A 58 11.31 1.18 -0.20
C PHE A 58 10.37 1.92 -1.16
N VAL A 59 9.52 2.78 -0.62
CA VAL A 59 8.57 3.56 -1.40
C VAL A 59 9.07 4.98 -1.58
N ILE A 60 8.98 5.49 -2.80
CA ILE A 60 9.19 6.92 -3.07
C ILE A 60 7.87 7.67 -2.87
N LEU A 61 7.95 8.77 -2.13
CA LEU A 61 6.81 9.64 -1.87
C LEU A 61 6.71 10.73 -2.95
N PRO A 62 5.51 11.29 -3.20
CA PRO A 62 5.30 12.43 -4.10
C PRO A 62 6.22 13.64 -3.90
N ASP A 63 6.72 13.86 -2.68
CA ASP A 63 7.68 14.93 -2.34
C ASP A 63 9.16 14.55 -2.52
N GLY A 64 9.43 13.32 -2.96
CA GLY A 64 10.78 12.80 -3.21
C GLY A 64 11.46 12.17 -2.00
N ARG A 65 10.81 12.12 -0.83
CA ARG A 65 11.33 11.32 0.30
C ARG A 65 11.12 9.83 0.05
N TRP A 66 11.99 9.02 0.65
CA TRP A 66 11.89 7.57 0.68
C TRP A 66 11.36 7.10 2.02
N GLY A 67 10.42 6.17 2.01
CA GLY A 67 9.87 5.51 3.18
C GLY A 67 10.18 4.01 3.17
N TRP A 68 10.22 3.41 4.37
CA TRP A 68 10.21 1.96 4.54
C TRP A 68 8.78 1.51 4.78
N ALA A 69 8.17 0.81 3.82
CA ALA A 69 6.74 0.53 3.81
C ALA A 69 6.22 -0.17 5.09
N PRO A 70 6.91 -1.17 5.68
CA PRO A 70 6.46 -1.79 6.93
C PRO A 70 6.38 -0.81 8.11
N ALA A 71 7.33 0.13 8.21
CA ALA A 71 7.31 1.15 9.26
C ALA A 71 6.24 2.23 8.98
N LEU A 72 6.10 2.62 7.71
CA LEU A 72 5.13 3.62 7.28
C LEU A 72 3.67 3.16 7.50
N LEU A 73 3.39 1.89 7.18
CA LEU A 73 2.05 1.32 7.15
C LEU A 73 1.68 0.54 8.42
N GLY A 74 2.67 0.11 9.20
CA GLY A 74 2.45 -0.70 10.40
C GLY A 74 1.45 -0.06 11.36
N GLY A 75 0.37 -0.79 11.67
CA GLY A 75 -0.71 -0.35 12.57
C GLY A 75 -1.79 0.53 11.93
N ARG A 76 -1.67 0.88 10.64
CA ARG A 76 -2.73 1.59 9.89
C ARG A 76 -3.85 0.63 9.51
N ILE A 77 -5.05 1.17 9.29
CA ILE A 77 -6.28 0.46 8.95
C ILE A 77 -6.86 1.08 7.69
N PHE A 78 -6.85 0.31 6.61
CA PHE A 78 -7.49 0.70 5.36
C PHE A 78 -8.84 0.03 5.24
N THR A 79 -9.90 0.77 4.96
CA THR A 79 -11.24 0.20 4.88
C THR A 79 -11.70 0.01 3.45
N CYS A 80 -12.40 -1.08 3.17
CA CYS A 80 -13.03 -1.32 1.89
C CYS A 80 -14.40 -2.00 2.07
N ARG A 81 -15.21 -1.96 1.02
CA ARG A 81 -16.49 -2.68 0.97
C ARG A 81 -16.27 -4.01 0.25
N LEU A 82 -16.76 -5.08 0.86
CA LEU A 82 -16.68 -6.42 0.26
C LEU A 82 -17.62 -6.52 -0.94
N THR A 83 -17.12 -7.07 -2.03
CA THR A 83 -17.97 -7.58 -3.12
C THR A 83 -18.55 -8.94 -2.75
N ALA A 84 -19.54 -9.41 -3.53
CA ALA A 84 -20.12 -10.73 -3.34
C ALA A 84 -19.09 -11.87 -3.49
N ALA A 85 -18.16 -11.75 -4.46
CA ALA A 85 -17.11 -12.74 -4.68
C ALA A 85 -16.11 -12.76 -3.52
N GLU A 86 -15.64 -11.58 -3.10
CA GLU A 86 -14.72 -11.45 -1.95
C GLU A 86 -15.30 -12.03 -0.67
N ALA A 87 -16.57 -11.73 -0.38
CA ALA A 87 -17.27 -12.24 0.79
C ALA A 87 -17.46 -13.78 0.73
N ALA A 88 -17.74 -14.33 -0.45
CA ALA A 88 -18.00 -15.76 -0.63
C ALA A 88 -16.73 -16.62 -0.58
N ASP A 89 -15.62 -16.12 -1.12
CA ASP A 89 -14.40 -16.89 -1.34
C ASP A 89 -13.21 -16.42 -0.48
N ASP A 90 -13.47 -15.58 0.53
CA ASP A 90 -12.53 -15.12 1.55
C ASP A 90 -11.25 -14.50 0.98
N PHE A 91 -11.39 -13.56 0.05
CA PHE A 91 -10.29 -12.77 -0.48
C PHE A 91 -10.66 -11.28 -0.54
N ILE A 92 -9.65 -10.42 -0.68
CA ILE A 92 -9.82 -8.99 -0.94
C ILE A 92 -8.89 -8.62 -2.09
N GLU A 93 -9.43 -8.08 -3.17
CA GLU A 93 -8.59 -7.52 -4.24
C GLU A 93 -7.91 -6.25 -3.76
N LEU A 94 -6.63 -6.08 -4.06
CA LEU A 94 -5.90 -4.85 -3.72
C LEU A 94 -6.26 -3.72 -4.70
N ARG A 95 -7.49 -3.23 -4.59
CA ARG A 95 -7.98 -2.03 -5.29
C ARG A 95 -7.58 -0.75 -4.56
N ALA A 96 -7.82 0.40 -5.17
CA ALA A 96 -7.55 1.75 -4.65
C ALA A 96 -7.62 1.92 -3.11
N ASP A 97 -8.67 1.39 -2.47
CA ASP A 97 -8.88 1.51 -1.02
C ASP A 97 -7.88 0.74 -0.14
N VAL A 98 -7.33 -0.36 -0.65
CA VAL A 98 -6.40 -1.26 0.07
C VAL A 98 -5.05 -1.44 -0.64
N LEU A 99 -4.92 -0.94 -1.87
CA LEU A 99 -3.69 -0.91 -2.66
C LEU A 99 -2.48 -0.29 -1.93
N PRO A 100 -2.63 0.68 -0.99
CA PRO A 100 -1.51 1.16 -0.19
C PRO A 100 -0.72 0.05 0.54
N VAL A 101 -1.30 -1.14 0.77
CA VAL A 101 -0.61 -2.28 1.40
C VAL A 101 0.22 -3.13 0.41
N TYR A 102 0.13 -2.87 -0.90
CA TYR A 102 0.77 -3.68 -1.95
C TYR A 102 2.27 -3.93 -1.75
N PRO A 103 3.10 -2.97 -1.29
CA PRO A 103 4.52 -3.25 -1.03
C PRO A 103 4.76 -4.40 -0.04
N MET A 104 3.80 -4.69 0.84
CA MET A 104 3.89 -5.82 1.77
C MET A 104 3.80 -7.17 1.04
N VAL A 105 3.17 -7.23 -0.14
CA VAL A 105 3.07 -8.46 -0.97
C VAL A 105 4.46 -8.95 -1.37
N LEU A 106 5.43 -8.05 -1.53
CA LEU A 106 6.75 -8.36 -2.06
C LEU A 106 7.75 -8.78 -1.00
N LEU A 107 7.42 -8.58 0.28
CA LEU A 107 8.27 -8.92 1.41
C LEU A 107 8.06 -10.37 1.87
N PRO A 108 9.10 -11.23 1.88
CA PRO A 108 8.98 -12.63 2.28
C PRO A 108 8.38 -12.86 3.67
N GLU A 109 8.66 -11.99 4.63
CA GLU A 109 8.12 -12.06 6.00
C GLU A 109 6.59 -11.85 6.08
N PHE A 110 5.99 -11.29 5.03
CA PHE A 110 4.54 -11.13 4.88
C PHE A 110 3.92 -12.20 3.95
N ARG A 111 4.74 -13.09 3.38
CA ARG A 111 4.35 -14.23 2.55
C ARG A 111 4.29 -15.50 3.39
N GLY A 112 3.18 -15.77 4.09
CA GLY A 112 3.07 -16.98 4.90
C GLY A 112 1.67 -17.28 5.41
N LEU A 113 1.25 -18.54 5.29
CA LEU A 113 0.10 -19.11 5.98
C LEU A 113 0.46 -19.40 7.43
N ASP A 114 0.64 -18.36 8.22
CA ASP A 114 0.56 -18.50 9.66
C ASP A 114 -0.94 -18.50 9.98
N GLY A 115 -1.60 -19.63 9.68
CA GLY A 115 -3.05 -19.85 9.60
C GLY A 115 -3.85 -19.59 10.89
N ARG A 116 -3.62 -18.45 11.54
CA ARG A 116 -4.18 -18.08 12.82
C ARG A 116 -4.97 -16.79 12.82
N ARG A 117 -5.01 -16.00 11.74
CA ARG A 117 -6.00 -14.90 11.49
C ARG A 117 -5.64 -13.98 10.32
N THR A 118 -4.42 -14.04 9.80
CA THR A 118 -3.91 -13.06 8.84
C THR A 118 -4.13 -13.49 7.39
N GLY A 119 -4.35 -12.51 6.51
CA GLY A 119 -4.44 -12.71 5.06
C GLY A 119 -3.06 -12.80 4.44
N ILE A 120 -2.90 -13.70 3.48
CA ILE A 120 -1.70 -13.82 2.65
C ILE A 120 -1.81 -12.85 1.49
N LEU A 121 -0.76 -12.08 1.25
CA LEU A 121 -0.67 -11.22 0.09
C LEU A 121 -0.06 -11.99 -1.09
N LEU A 122 -0.76 -12.01 -2.23
CA LEU A 122 -0.35 -12.70 -3.46
C LEU A 122 -0.51 -11.78 -4.68
N ASP A 123 0.34 -11.97 -5.68
CA ASP A 123 0.30 -11.31 -6.99
C ASP A 123 0.45 -12.30 -8.16
N GLY A 124 0.11 -11.83 -9.35
CA GLY A 124 0.37 -12.51 -10.63
C GLY A 124 -0.11 -13.96 -10.69
N GLU A 125 0.77 -14.86 -11.12
CA GLU A 125 0.46 -16.29 -11.28
C GLU A 125 0.16 -16.99 -9.95
N ALA A 126 0.82 -16.60 -8.86
CA ALA A 126 0.59 -17.19 -7.54
C ALA A 126 -0.81 -16.85 -7.02
N MET A 127 -1.24 -15.60 -7.22
CA MET A 127 -2.61 -15.18 -6.93
C MET A 127 -3.62 -15.94 -7.81
N ALA A 128 -3.40 -15.96 -9.12
CA ALA A 128 -4.30 -16.62 -10.07
C ALA A 128 -4.51 -18.10 -9.72
N ALA A 129 -3.42 -18.85 -9.50
CA ALA A 129 -3.48 -20.25 -9.12
C ALA A 129 -4.22 -20.47 -7.78
N ALA A 130 -4.02 -19.59 -6.79
CA ALA A 130 -4.67 -19.71 -5.49
C ALA A 130 -6.18 -19.42 -5.55
N LEU A 131 -6.60 -18.47 -6.39
CA LEU A 131 -8.01 -18.13 -6.61
C LEU A 131 -8.73 -19.20 -7.44
N GLU A 132 -8.10 -19.73 -8.48
CA GLU A 132 -8.63 -20.86 -9.26
C GLU A 132 -8.84 -22.11 -8.39
N GLN A 133 -7.91 -22.40 -7.46
CA GLN A 133 -8.07 -23.49 -6.49
C GLN A 133 -9.27 -23.31 -5.55
N ARG A 134 -9.71 -22.06 -5.32
CA ARG A 134 -10.94 -21.76 -4.57
C ARG A 134 -12.20 -21.85 -5.43
N GLY A 135 -12.06 -21.97 -6.75
CA GLY A 135 -13.17 -21.93 -7.70
C GLY A 135 -13.63 -20.51 -8.06
N VAL A 136 -12.79 -19.50 -7.78
CA VAL A 136 -13.07 -18.10 -8.14
C VAL A 136 -12.90 -17.95 -9.65
N ASP A 137 -13.90 -17.34 -10.31
CA ASP A 137 -13.78 -16.95 -11.71
C ASP A 137 -12.82 -15.76 -11.83
N LEU A 138 -11.63 -15.98 -12.37
CA LEU A 138 -10.63 -14.93 -12.57
C LEU A 138 -11.13 -13.79 -13.47
N ALA A 139 -12.15 -14.00 -14.30
CA ALA A 139 -12.75 -12.91 -15.08
C ALA A 139 -13.42 -11.85 -14.19
N THR A 140 -13.78 -12.21 -12.95
CA THR A 140 -14.35 -11.29 -11.95
C THR A 140 -13.27 -10.49 -11.22
N VAL A 141 -12.03 -10.99 -11.19
CA VAL A 141 -10.89 -10.35 -10.55
C VAL A 141 -10.27 -9.35 -11.53
N LYS A 142 -10.24 -8.08 -11.13
CA LYS A 142 -9.76 -7.00 -12.01
C LYS A 142 -8.32 -6.62 -11.74
N GLN A 143 -7.83 -6.95 -10.55
CA GLN A 143 -6.50 -6.57 -10.10
C GLN A 143 -5.51 -7.73 -10.16
N GLY A 144 -4.24 -7.39 -10.36
CA GLY A 144 -3.13 -8.34 -10.39
C GLY A 144 -2.65 -8.80 -9.02
N SER A 145 -3.30 -8.37 -7.93
CA SER A 145 -2.95 -8.74 -6.56
C SER A 145 -4.15 -8.79 -5.62
N ALA A 146 -4.07 -9.69 -4.63
CA ALA A 146 -5.13 -9.91 -3.65
C ALA A 146 -4.57 -10.39 -2.30
N ALA A 147 -5.34 -10.13 -1.25
CA ALA A 147 -5.17 -10.73 0.06
C ALA A 147 -6.11 -11.93 0.20
N LEU A 148 -5.56 -13.12 0.45
CA LEU A 148 -6.32 -14.36 0.64
C LEU A 148 -6.40 -14.72 2.13
N PHE A 149 -7.61 -14.92 2.64
CA PHE A 149 -7.87 -15.27 4.03
C PHE A 149 -8.23 -16.75 4.19
N PRO A 150 -8.14 -17.33 5.40
CA PRO A 150 -8.67 -18.66 5.66
C PRO A 150 -10.13 -18.80 5.23
N LYS A 151 -10.49 -19.93 4.63
CA LYS A 151 -11.87 -20.17 4.18
C LYS A 151 -12.85 -20.14 5.35
N GLY A 152 -14.00 -19.49 5.16
CA GLY A 152 -15.04 -19.23 6.16
C GLY A 152 -14.79 -17.99 7.01
N ARG A 153 -13.66 -17.28 6.86
CA ARG A 153 -13.28 -16.15 7.74
C ARG A 153 -14.31 -15.05 7.78
N PHE A 154 -14.87 -14.67 6.63
CA PHE A 154 -15.86 -13.60 6.52
C PHE A 154 -17.24 -14.08 6.99
N ALA A 155 -17.64 -15.29 6.59
CA ALA A 155 -18.90 -15.89 7.05
C ALA A 155 -18.95 -16.06 8.58
N ASP A 156 -17.87 -16.52 9.21
CA ASP A 156 -17.75 -16.67 10.67
C ASP A 156 -17.82 -15.31 11.39
N ALA A 157 -17.43 -14.23 10.72
CA ALA A 157 -17.56 -12.86 11.22
C ALA A 157 -18.93 -12.23 10.91
N GLY A 158 -19.83 -12.94 10.23
CA GLY A 158 -21.12 -12.42 9.79
C GLY A 158 -21.01 -11.35 8.70
N LEU A 159 -19.90 -11.32 7.95
CA LEU A 159 -19.62 -10.36 6.89
C LEU A 159 -20.14 -10.87 5.54
N GLY A 160 -20.76 -9.98 4.78
CA GLY A 160 -21.31 -10.23 3.46
C GLY A 160 -21.01 -9.12 2.45
N SER A 161 -21.61 -9.26 1.27
CA SER A 161 -21.50 -8.27 0.20
C SER A 161 -21.99 -6.89 0.66
N GLY A 162 -21.19 -5.87 0.42
CA GLY A 162 -21.46 -4.47 0.75
C GLY A 162 -20.99 -4.04 2.15
N ASP A 163 -20.66 -5.00 3.01
CA ASP A 163 -20.18 -4.71 4.36
C ASP A 163 -18.83 -4.01 4.33
N LEU A 164 -18.67 -3.06 5.24
CA LEU A 164 -17.44 -2.33 5.43
C LEU A 164 -16.53 -3.11 6.38
N ILE A 165 -15.29 -3.32 5.95
CA ILE A 165 -14.26 -3.97 6.74
C ILE A 165 -13.04 -3.07 6.87
N GLY A 166 -12.26 -3.27 7.93
CA GLY A 166 -10.95 -2.68 8.12
C GLY A 166 -9.87 -3.73 7.89
N VAL A 167 -8.88 -3.37 7.08
CA VAL A 167 -7.66 -4.13 6.81
C VAL A 167 -6.52 -3.48 7.57
N ARG A 168 -6.17 -4.07 8.72
CA ARG A 168 -5.10 -3.59 9.57
C ARG A 168 -3.77 -4.22 9.16
N VAL A 169 -2.76 -3.39 8.94
CA VAL A 169 -1.38 -3.84 8.72
C VAL A 169 -0.73 -4.12 10.08
N THR A 170 -0.20 -5.32 10.28
CA THR A 170 0.49 -5.74 11.51
C THR A 170 1.84 -6.36 11.16
N SER A 171 2.72 -6.57 12.13
CA SER A 171 3.97 -7.30 11.92
C SER A 171 3.79 -8.77 11.50
N GLU A 172 2.58 -9.32 11.66
CA GLU A 172 2.23 -10.72 11.34
C GLU A 172 1.46 -10.85 10.01
N GLY A 173 1.22 -9.74 9.30
CA GLY A 173 0.40 -9.69 8.09
C GLY A 173 -0.82 -8.80 8.20
N LEU A 174 -1.81 -9.06 7.34
CA LEU A 174 -3.06 -8.29 7.29
C LEU A 174 -4.13 -8.91 8.18
N HIS A 175 -4.70 -8.13 9.09
CA HIS A 175 -5.83 -8.54 9.92
C HIS A 175 -7.11 -7.85 9.47
N VAL A 176 -8.17 -8.62 9.24
CA VAL A 176 -9.49 -8.09 8.88
C VAL A 176 -10.40 -8.02 10.10
N GLU A 177 -11.04 -6.87 10.27
CA GLU A 177 -12.06 -6.62 11.29
C GLU A 177 -13.33 -5.97 10.70
N PRO A 178 -14.53 -6.32 11.20
CA PRO A 178 -15.76 -5.67 10.78
C PRO A 178 -15.76 -4.19 11.22
N VAL A 179 -16.25 -3.29 10.37
CA VAL A 179 -16.40 -1.87 10.68
C VAL A 179 -17.84 -1.46 10.49
N THR A 180 -18.53 -1.13 11.59
CA THR A 180 -19.94 -0.71 11.53
C THR A 180 -20.09 0.73 11.04
N THR A 181 -19.19 1.62 11.46
CA THR A 181 -19.25 3.04 11.10
C THR A 181 -17.84 3.58 11.01
N PRO A 182 -17.46 4.18 9.87
CA PRO A 182 -16.15 4.80 9.73
C PRO A 182 -16.05 6.01 10.65
N VAL A 183 -14.86 6.22 11.21
CA VAL A 183 -14.55 7.40 12.03
C VAL A 183 -14.37 8.59 11.10
N SER A 184 -15.03 9.70 11.41
CA SER A 184 -14.83 10.96 10.72
C SER A 184 -13.52 11.61 11.18
N THR A 185 -12.67 11.95 10.22
CA THR A 185 -11.38 12.61 10.41
C THR A 185 -11.21 13.71 9.34
N ASP A 186 -10.13 14.48 9.46
CA ASP A 186 -9.75 15.47 8.43
C ASP A 186 -8.96 14.84 7.26
N ASP A 187 -8.90 13.51 7.16
CA ASP A 187 -8.07 12.82 6.17
C ASP A 187 -8.49 13.12 4.73
N SER A 188 -9.78 13.35 4.46
CA SER A 188 -10.25 13.79 3.13
C SER A 188 -9.69 15.17 2.75
N ILE A 189 -9.63 16.10 3.70
CA ILE A 189 -9.10 17.46 3.50
C ILE A 189 -7.59 17.37 3.28
N ARG A 190 -6.88 16.58 4.09
CA ARG A 190 -5.43 16.40 3.98
C ARG A 190 -5.04 15.71 2.67
N LEU A 191 -5.78 14.67 2.26
CA LEU A 191 -5.62 14.04 0.94
C LEU A 191 -5.78 15.08 -0.18
N ALA A 192 -6.82 15.91 -0.12
CA ALA A 192 -7.07 16.92 -1.14
C ALA A 192 -5.93 17.94 -1.28
N GLN A 193 -5.30 18.33 -0.16
CA GLN A 193 -4.17 19.27 -0.16
C GLN A 193 -2.91 18.70 -0.83
N LEU A 194 -2.71 17.39 -0.80
CA LEU A 194 -1.56 16.72 -1.40
C LEU A 194 -1.68 16.56 -2.93
N VAL A 195 -2.90 16.63 -3.48
CA VAL A 195 -3.15 16.39 -4.90
C VAL A 195 -3.23 17.69 -5.69
N THR A 196 -2.10 18.10 -6.26
CA THR A 196 -1.99 19.32 -7.11
C THR A 196 -1.95 19.02 -8.61
N ARG A 197 -1.71 17.77 -8.98
CA ARG A 197 -1.74 17.23 -10.35
C ARG A 197 -2.06 15.74 -10.27
N VAL A 198 -2.23 15.07 -11.41
CA VAL A 198 -2.48 13.61 -11.45
C VAL A 198 -1.42 12.85 -10.66
N ARG A 199 -1.86 11.88 -9.87
CA ARG A 199 -1.04 10.98 -9.04
C ARG A 199 -1.68 9.60 -8.96
N GLU A 200 -0.88 8.61 -8.62
CA GLU A 200 -1.42 7.37 -8.07
C GLU A 200 -1.92 7.63 -6.64
N LEU A 201 -3.14 7.19 -6.34
CA LEU A 201 -3.82 7.44 -5.08
C LEU A 201 -3.07 6.81 -3.91
N HIS A 202 -2.49 5.62 -4.11
CA HIS A 202 -1.73 4.94 -3.07
C HIS A 202 -0.45 5.70 -2.68
N GLU A 203 0.21 6.39 -3.62
CA GLU A 203 1.37 7.26 -3.32
C GLU A 203 0.97 8.46 -2.46
N VAL A 204 -0.21 9.03 -2.73
CA VAL A 204 -0.76 10.14 -1.93
C VAL A 204 -1.10 9.68 -0.52
N VAL A 205 -1.62 8.46 -0.37
CA VAL A 205 -1.86 7.84 0.94
C VAL A 205 -0.54 7.63 1.69
N TRP A 206 0.51 7.15 1.02
CA TRP A 206 1.82 7.01 1.64
C TRP A 206 2.40 8.34 2.11
N GLN A 207 2.27 9.40 1.29
CA GLN A 207 2.64 10.75 1.69
C GLN A 207 1.89 11.20 2.95
N LEU A 208 0.56 11.03 2.98
CA LEU A 208 -0.24 11.40 4.14
C LEU A 208 0.18 10.62 5.40
N CYS A 209 0.45 9.32 5.29
CA CYS A 209 0.98 8.52 6.38
C CYS A 209 2.36 9.00 6.88
N ALA A 210 3.19 9.51 5.96
CA ALA A 210 4.52 10.03 6.29
C ALA A 210 4.47 11.42 6.93
N ASP A 211 3.49 12.24 6.54
CA ASP A 211 3.27 13.60 7.08
C ASP A 211 2.50 13.60 8.39
N ASP A 212 1.65 12.59 8.62
CA ASP A 212 0.82 12.46 9.81
C ASP A 212 0.76 11.03 10.35
N ASP A 213 1.39 10.80 11.51
CA ASP A 213 1.38 9.51 12.19
C ASP A 213 -0.01 9.06 12.68
N THR A 214 -0.99 9.97 12.71
CA THR A 214 -2.37 9.69 13.15
C THR A 214 -3.31 9.24 12.02
N ALA A 215 -3.00 9.56 10.75
CA ALA A 215 -3.84 9.23 9.58
C ALA A 215 -4.17 7.72 9.52
N PHE A 216 -5.40 7.30 9.24
CA PHE A 216 -5.73 5.86 9.14
C PHE A 216 -5.34 4.98 10.36
N ARG A 217 -5.10 5.55 11.56
CA ARG A 217 -4.88 4.75 12.79
C ARG A 217 -6.17 4.17 13.37
N VAL A 218 -7.29 4.73 12.92
CA VAL A 218 -8.67 4.30 13.19
C VAL A 218 -9.34 3.97 11.85
N PRO A 219 -10.39 3.13 11.83
CA PRO A 219 -11.07 2.78 10.58
C PRO A 219 -11.87 3.99 10.08
N VAL A 220 -11.29 4.75 9.15
CA VAL A 220 -11.94 5.87 8.45
C VAL A 220 -12.77 5.36 7.27
N ALA A 221 -13.35 6.25 6.46
CA ALA A 221 -14.02 5.83 5.23
C ALA A 221 -13.01 5.29 4.20
N PRO A 222 -13.43 4.45 3.24
CA PRO A 222 -12.57 4.00 2.15
C PRO A 222 -11.87 5.16 1.44
N VAL A 223 -10.62 4.97 1.03
CA VAL A 223 -9.77 6.05 0.49
C VAL A 223 -10.42 6.71 -0.72
N ALA A 224 -11.06 5.93 -1.59
CA ALA A 224 -11.80 6.45 -2.73
C ALA A 224 -12.99 7.33 -2.30
N GLU A 225 -13.70 6.96 -1.23
CA GLU A 225 -14.77 7.77 -0.65
C GLU A 225 -14.19 9.07 -0.03
N LEU A 226 -13.07 8.99 0.68
CA LEU A 226 -12.38 10.16 1.24
C LEU A 226 -11.91 11.12 0.15
N ALA A 227 -11.36 10.60 -0.95
CA ALA A 227 -10.94 11.41 -2.09
C ALA A 227 -12.14 12.16 -2.71
N ALA A 228 -13.27 11.46 -2.91
CA ALA A 228 -14.49 12.08 -3.42
C ALA A 228 -15.04 13.16 -2.48
N VAL A 229 -15.06 12.91 -1.16
CA VAL A 229 -15.46 13.89 -0.13
C VAL A 229 -14.52 15.10 -0.12
N GLY A 230 -13.22 14.88 -0.35
CA GLY A 230 -12.22 15.95 -0.51
C GLY A 230 -12.34 16.76 -1.80
N GLY A 231 -13.29 16.41 -2.69
CA GLY A 231 -13.49 17.06 -3.97
C GLY A 231 -12.49 16.65 -5.06
N LEU A 232 -11.76 15.55 -4.85
CA LEU A 232 -10.83 15.02 -5.84
C LEU A 232 -11.58 14.24 -6.92
N SER A 233 -11.00 14.22 -8.10
CA SER A 233 -11.47 13.40 -9.22
C SER A 233 -10.69 12.10 -9.25
N LEU A 234 -11.38 10.95 -9.24
CA LEU A 234 -10.76 9.64 -9.43
C LEU A 234 -10.80 9.26 -10.91
N SER A 235 -9.77 8.55 -11.37
CA SER A 235 -9.72 8.00 -12.73
C SER A 235 -10.92 7.08 -12.96
N PRO A 236 -11.72 7.31 -14.01
CA PRO A 236 -12.87 6.44 -14.31
C PRO A 236 -12.45 5.06 -14.82
N ALA A 237 -11.19 4.90 -15.27
CA ALA A 237 -10.71 3.65 -15.83
C ALA A 237 -10.29 2.64 -14.75
N THR A 238 -9.59 3.11 -13.72
CA THR A 238 -8.98 2.25 -12.69
C THR A 238 -9.43 2.59 -11.28
N GLY A 239 -9.87 3.83 -11.03
CA GLY A 239 -10.10 4.36 -9.67
C GLY A 239 -8.82 4.55 -8.85
N GLU A 240 -7.65 4.23 -9.40
CA GLU A 240 -6.37 4.23 -8.71
C GLU A 240 -5.58 5.52 -8.91
N GLN A 241 -5.90 6.28 -9.95
CA GLN A 241 -5.35 7.61 -10.12
C GLN A 241 -6.30 8.68 -9.58
N VAL A 242 -5.71 9.75 -9.06
CA VAL A 242 -6.44 10.88 -8.49
C VAL A 242 -5.89 12.19 -9.04
N ALA A 243 -6.78 13.16 -9.23
CA ALA A 243 -6.47 14.48 -9.74
C ALA A 243 -7.31 15.55 -9.04
N PRO A 244 -6.91 16.84 -9.14
CA PRO A 244 -7.74 17.94 -8.67
C PRO A 244 -9.13 17.94 -9.32
N ALA A 245 -10.09 18.61 -8.68
CA ALA A 245 -11.42 18.81 -9.22
C ALA A 245 -11.38 19.39 -10.64
N GLY A 246 -12.24 18.87 -11.54
CA GLY A 246 -12.35 19.36 -12.92
C GLY A 246 -11.24 18.90 -13.88
N PHE A 247 -10.37 17.97 -13.45
CA PHE A 247 -9.36 17.39 -14.34
C PHE A 247 -9.97 16.66 -15.55
N ASN A 248 -9.37 16.84 -16.73
CA ASN A 248 -9.84 16.25 -17.99
C ASN A 248 -9.20 14.87 -18.24
N TRP A 249 -9.84 13.81 -17.75
CA TRP A 249 -9.37 12.43 -17.94
C TRP A 249 -9.34 11.98 -19.40
N ASP A 250 -10.29 12.42 -20.24
CA ASP A 250 -10.36 12.03 -21.65
C ASP A 250 -9.15 12.54 -22.45
N GLU A 251 -8.69 13.75 -22.14
CA GLU A 251 -7.46 14.29 -22.73
C GLU A 251 -6.23 13.58 -22.21
N HIS A 252 -6.15 13.36 -20.90
CA HIS A 252 -5.04 12.63 -20.29
C HIS A 252 -4.84 11.25 -20.91
N PHE A 253 -5.91 10.47 -21.05
CA PHE A 253 -5.85 9.13 -21.65
C PHE A 253 -5.51 9.15 -23.14
N ARG A 254 -5.85 10.21 -23.87
CA ARG A 254 -5.41 10.38 -25.27
C ARG A 254 -3.91 10.66 -25.35
N THR A 255 -3.38 11.51 -24.47
CA THR A 255 -1.96 11.88 -24.45
C THR A 255 -1.05 10.71 -24.09
N ILE A 256 -1.45 9.84 -23.16
CA ILE A 256 -0.61 8.70 -22.74
C ILE A 256 -0.69 7.48 -23.67
N ARG A 257 -1.72 7.41 -24.54
CA ARG A 257 -1.91 6.31 -25.51
C ARG A 257 -1.41 6.64 -26.92
N GLY A 258 -1.12 7.92 -27.20
CA GLY A 258 -0.57 8.40 -28.47
C GLY A 258 0.94 8.52 -28.42
#